data_AF-A0A4R0YNL3-F1
#
_entry.id   AF-A0A4R0YNL3-F1
#
_cell.length_a   1.000
_cell.length_b   1.000
_cell.length_c   1.000
_cell.angle_alpha   90.00
_cell.angle_beta   90.00
_cell.angle_gamma   90.00
#
_symmetry.space_group_name_H-M   'P 1'
#
loop_
_entity.id
_entity.type
_entity.pdbx_description
1 polymer ?
#
loop_
_entity_poly.entity_id
_entity_poly.type
_entity_poly.pdbx_seq_one_letter_code
_entity_poly.pdbx_strand_id
1 'polypeptide(L)'
;MNQAATFQLEMTRFIRAPREKVFDAFTHEDALAAWHCPRGMQVAQVQADARVGGRYRIAMTARSGASFAVRGEYQALDRADFLAYTWAWENGSLPPDRITLIEVTLTSRDGGTSLHMRHTGFPDAMSADGHMAGWQSVFNRLSDYLDPAGTAGTLAVIGDPRSSYCRTVRMALAEKGVAYALEPAAPHTPEIEAHHPFGRIPVLRDGETEFYETRAILGYIEDAFDGPSLLPTGPAAVRARGEQWISVINCYTYDAMVRRYVFPNLFAKGGQPDRAAIDAALPELDRQLALFDQAYGASDYLAGSTPSMADYLLAPILVYVEKYPEGAALFAKYANLRRAQAVIRARPSFAATAPPSAG
;
A
#
# COMPACT_ATOMS: atom_id res chain seq x y z
N MET A 1 44.02 -3.14 -5.50
CA MET A 1 43.91 -3.96 -4.28
C MET A 1 42.45 -4.39 -4.17
N ASN A 2 42.17 -5.67 -4.43
CA ASN A 2 40.81 -6.23 -4.33
C ASN A 2 40.42 -6.24 -2.86
N GLN A 3 39.57 -5.28 -2.46
CA GLN A 3 38.85 -5.40 -1.21
C GLN A 3 37.97 -6.66 -1.37
N ALA A 4 38.27 -7.71 -0.61
CA ALA A 4 37.46 -8.92 -0.61
C ALA A 4 36.02 -8.51 -0.29
N ALA A 5 35.06 -8.89 -1.14
CA ALA A 5 33.67 -8.54 -0.92
C ALA A 5 33.17 -9.28 0.33
N THR A 6 33.10 -8.58 1.46
CA THR A 6 32.77 -9.14 2.78
C THR A 6 31.31 -8.97 3.16
N PHE A 7 30.55 -8.16 2.42
CA PHE A 7 29.17 -7.84 2.77
C PHE A 7 28.20 -8.84 2.16
N GLN A 8 27.22 -9.23 2.97
CA GLN A 8 26.15 -10.15 2.62
C GLN A 8 24.85 -9.70 3.27
N LEU A 9 23.73 -10.19 2.74
CA LEU A 9 22.43 -10.14 3.39
C LEU A 9 21.86 -11.55 3.52
N GLU A 10 21.04 -11.72 4.55
CA GLU A 10 20.28 -12.94 4.80
C GLU A 10 18.81 -12.58 5.03
N MET A 11 17.91 -13.38 4.49
CA MET A 11 16.47 -13.15 4.58
C MET A 11 15.74 -14.47 4.73
N THR A 12 14.74 -14.49 5.61
CA THR A 12 13.85 -15.65 5.76
C THR A 12 12.41 -15.25 5.47
N ARG A 13 11.68 -16.08 4.73
CA ARG A 13 10.26 -15.88 4.40
C ARG A 13 9.50 -17.17 4.56
N PHE A 14 8.35 -17.09 5.22
CA PHE A 14 7.38 -18.17 5.20
C PHE A 14 6.43 -17.98 4.03
N ILE A 15 6.26 -19.03 3.22
CA ILE A 15 5.39 -19.03 2.05
C ILE A 15 4.39 -20.17 2.20
N ARG A 16 3.09 -19.88 2.06
CA ARG A 16 2.01 -20.87 2.15
C ARG A 16 1.87 -21.69 0.86
N ALA A 17 2.96 -22.34 0.46
CA ALA A 17 3.01 -23.24 -0.68
C ALA A 17 4.02 -24.38 -0.44
N PRO A 18 3.81 -25.55 -1.07
CA PRO A 18 4.78 -26.65 -1.06
C PRO A 18 6.13 -26.23 -1.64
N ARG A 19 7.22 -26.84 -1.17
CA ARG A 19 8.60 -26.50 -1.56
C ARG A 19 8.86 -26.66 -3.05
N GLU A 20 8.23 -27.66 -3.66
CA GLU A 20 8.30 -27.92 -5.10
C GLU A 20 7.77 -26.71 -5.89
N LYS A 21 6.64 -26.13 -5.46
CA LYS A 21 6.07 -24.94 -6.10
C LYS A 21 6.95 -23.71 -5.90
N VAL A 22 7.52 -23.55 -4.70
CA VAL A 22 8.46 -22.46 -4.41
C VAL A 22 9.69 -22.59 -5.30
N PHE A 23 10.28 -23.78 -5.40
CA PHE A 23 11.42 -24.06 -6.28
C PHE A 23 11.08 -23.81 -7.76
N ASP A 24 9.92 -24.29 -8.21
CA ASP A 24 9.44 -24.11 -9.57
C ASP A 24 9.31 -22.62 -9.91
N ALA A 25 8.97 -21.77 -8.94
CA ALA A 25 8.88 -20.32 -9.14
C ALA A 25 10.21 -19.64 -9.49
N PHE A 26 11.36 -20.23 -9.14
CA PHE A 26 12.70 -19.72 -9.49
C PHE A 26 13.23 -20.24 -10.84
N THR A 27 12.57 -21.24 -11.42
CA THR A 27 13.09 -22.01 -12.56
C THR A 27 12.20 -21.95 -13.79
N HIS A 28 10.92 -21.63 -13.64
CA HIS A 28 9.99 -21.47 -14.77
C HIS A 28 9.88 -19.99 -15.16
N GLU A 29 10.05 -19.72 -16.45
CA GLU A 29 9.97 -18.36 -17.02
C GLU A 29 8.63 -17.67 -16.67
N ASP A 30 7.50 -18.36 -16.86
CA ASP A 30 6.18 -17.81 -16.57
C ASP A 30 6.04 -17.38 -15.10
N ALA A 31 6.62 -18.14 -14.17
CA ALA A 31 6.61 -17.79 -12.77
C ALA A 31 7.51 -16.58 -12.50
N LEU A 32 8.75 -16.59 -12.99
CA LEU A 32 9.68 -15.46 -12.87
C LEU A 32 9.07 -14.16 -13.42
N ALA A 33 8.35 -14.23 -14.54
CA ALA A 33 7.64 -13.08 -15.11
C ALA A 33 6.56 -12.50 -14.17
N ALA A 34 5.95 -13.34 -13.32
CA ALA A 34 4.88 -12.91 -12.42
C ALA A 34 5.39 -12.18 -11.17
N TRP A 35 6.53 -12.60 -10.60
CA TRP A 35 6.96 -12.13 -9.27
C TRP A 35 8.34 -11.48 -9.20
N HIS A 36 9.25 -11.73 -10.16
CA HIS A 36 10.67 -11.46 -9.99
C HIS A 36 11.06 -9.98 -10.28
N CYS A 37 10.33 -9.05 -9.66
CA CYS A 37 10.64 -7.63 -9.58
C CYS A 37 10.05 -7.00 -8.30
N PRO A 38 10.52 -5.83 -7.85
CA PRO A 38 9.86 -5.11 -6.77
C PRO A 38 8.42 -4.70 -7.14
N ARG A 39 7.59 -4.42 -6.13
CA ARG A 39 6.31 -3.72 -6.32
C ARG A 39 6.56 -2.36 -6.99
N GLY A 40 5.62 -1.90 -7.80
CA GLY A 40 5.77 -0.69 -8.63
C GLY A 40 6.64 -0.86 -9.89
N MET A 41 7.11 -2.09 -10.14
CA MET A 41 7.76 -2.48 -11.38
C MET A 41 7.02 -3.68 -11.99
N GLN A 42 7.29 -3.94 -13.26
CA GLN A 42 6.83 -5.12 -13.98
C GLN A 42 8.03 -5.81 -14.63
N VAL A 43 8.02 -7.15 -14.68
CA VAL A 43 8.97 -7.90 -15.50
C VAL A 43 8.53 -7.76 -16.96
N ALA A 44 9.34 -7.05 -17.75
CA ALA A 44 9.07 -6.80 -19.17
C ALA A 44 9.54 -7.97 -20.06
N GLN A 45 10.60 -8.66 -19.64
CA GLN A 45 11.14 -9.81 -20.35
C GLN A 45 11.84 -10.75 -19.36
N VAL A 46 11.67 -12.05 -19.56
CA VAL A 46 12.44 -13.09 -18.88
C VAL A 46 12.93 -14.10 -19.90
N GLN A 47 14.13 -14.62 -19.66
CA GLN A 47 14.70 -15.79 -20.32
C GLN A 47 15.43 -16.60 -19.25
N ALA A 48 15.22 -17.91 -19.18
CA ALA A 48 15.85 -18.79 -18.20
C ALA A 48 16.09 -20.20 -18.76
N ASP A 49 17.36 -20.58 -18.89
CA ASP A 49 17.78 -21.96 -19.11
C ASP A 49 18.06 -22.62 -17.75
N ALA A 50 17.00 -23.14 -17.09
CA ALA A 50 17.04 -23.64 -15.72
C ALA A 50 17.72 -25.02 -15.59
N ARG A 51 19.02 -25.06 -15.84
CA ARG A 51 19.93 -26.18 -15.60
C ARG A 51 21.24 -25.65 -15.03
N VAL A 52 22.03 -26.49 -14.36
CA VAL A 52 23.37 -26.09 -13.90
C VAL A 52 24.23 -25.63 -15.09
N GLY A 53 24.83 -24.45 -14.98
CA GLY A 53 25.57 -23.75 -16.04
C GLY A 53 24.67 -23.04 -17.07
N GLY A 54 23.35 -23.15 -16.95
CA GLY A 54 22.38 -22.44 -17.76
C GLY A 54 22.24 -20.98 -17.31
N ARG A 55 21.94 -20.09 -18.25
CA ARG A 55 21.89 -18.64 -18.03
C ARG A 55 20.46 -18.14 -17.94
N TYR A 56 20.28 -17.04 -17.23
CA TYR A 56 19.03 -16.32 -17.17
C TYR A 56 19.23 -14.82 -17.33
N ARG A 57 18.16 -14.14 -17.74
CA ARG A 57 18.10 -12.68 -17.83
C ARG A 57 16.69 -12.21 -17.52
N ILE A 58 16.57 -11.17 -16.70
CA ILE A 58 15.30 -10.57 -16.30
C ILE A 58 15.40 -9.07 -16.52
N ALA A 59 14.54 -8.54 -17.40
CA ALA A 59 14.37 -7.11 -17.61
C ALA A 59 13.09 -6.64 -16.92
N MET A 60 13.19 -5.52 -16.23
CA MET A 60 12.13 -4.97 -15.41
C MET A 60 11.97 -3.47 -15.69
N THR A 61 10.73 -3.01 -15.73
CA THR A 61 10.37 -1.62 -16.07
C THR A 61 9.59 -1.00 -14.92
N ALA A 62 10.01 0.18 -14.49
CA ALA A 62 9.29 0.98 -13.49
C ALA A 62 8.14 1.76 -14.13
N ARG A 63 7.17 2.20 -13.33
CA ARG A 63 6.06 3.06 -13.80
C ARG A 63 6.51 4.34 -14.52
N SER A 64 7.71 4.85 -14.21
CA SER A 64 8.31 6.01 -14.88
C SER A 64 8.79 5.73 -16.31
N GLY A 65 8.81 4.46 -16.73
CA GLY A 65 9.41 4.01 -17.99
C GLY A 65 10.91 3.68 -17.87
N ALA A 66 11.53 3.89 -16.71
CA ALA A 66 12.91 3.47 -16.48
C ALA A 66 13.01 1.93 -16.57
N SER A 67 14.03 1.44 -17.27
CA SER A 67 14.26 0.01 -17.47
C SER A 67 15.56 -0.42 -16.82
N PHE A 68 15.53 -1.59 -16.19
CA PHE A 68 16.67 -2.24 -15.54
C PHE A 68 16.73 -3.70 -15.97
N ALA A 69 17.92 -4.28 -16.00
CA ALA A 69 18.09 -5.68 -16.31
C ALA A 69 19.16 -6.32 -15.44
N VAL A 70 18.90 -7.58 -15.11
CA VAL A 70 19.82 -8.45 -14.38
C VAL A 70 20.03 -9.73 -15.18
N ARG A 71 21.23 -10.29 -15.06
CA ARG A 71 21.60 -11.57 -15.65
C ARG A 71 22.31 -12.44 -14.63
N GLY A 72 22.36 -13.73 -14.91
CA GLY A 72 23.11 -14.66 -14.08
C GLY A 72 23.17 -16.05 -14.68
N GLU A 73 23.74 -16.97 -13.90
CA GLU A 73 23.94 -18.37 -14.24
C GLU A 73 23.60 -19.25 -13.04
N TYR A 74 22.81 -20.29 -13.28
CA TYR A 74 22.45 -21.28 -12.26
C TYR A 74 23.68 -22.13 -11.91
N GLN A 75 24.11 -22.08 -10.65
CA GLN A 75 25.29 -22.79 -10.13
C GLN A 75 24.92 -24.13 -9.51
N ALA A 76 23.75 -24.22 -8.87
CA ALA A 76 23.25 -25.45 -8.27
C ALA A 76 21.72 -25.48 -8.30
N LEU A 77 21.14 -26.65 -8.55
CA LEU A 77 19.71 -26.90 -8.56
C LEU A 77 19.44 -28.27 -7.93
N ASP A 78 19.01 -28.27 -6.68
CA ASP A 78 18.53 -29.44 -5.95
C ASP A 78 17.03 -29.28 -5.69
N ARG A 79 16.22 -30.06 -6.43
CA ARG A 79 14.79 -29.81 -6.54
C ARG A 79 14.12 -29.85 -5.16
N ALA A 80 13.39 -28.78 -4.85
CA ALA A 80 12.65 -28.56 -3.60
C ALA A 80 13.48 -28.35 -2.32
N ASP A 81 14.81 -28.39 -2.40
CA ASP A 81 15.70 -28.27 -1.24
C ASP A 81 16.63 -27.05 -1.34
N PHE A 82 17.29 -26.84 -2.49
CA PHE A 82 18.31 -25.82 -2.62
C PHE A 82 18.50 -25.32 -4.05
N LEU A 83 18.75 -24.02 -4.22
CA LEU A 83 19.26 -23.48 -5.48
C LEU A 83 20.31 -22.39 -5.22
N ALA A 84 21.28 -22.30 -6.14
CA ALA A 84 22.26 -21.22 -6.15
C ALA A 84 22.40 -20.66 -7.57
N TYR A 85 22.47 -19.35 -7.68
CA TYR A 85 22.63 -18.67 -8.96
C TYR A 85 23.36 -17.33 -8.78
N THR A 86 24.15 -16.96 -9.79
CA THR A 86 24.85 -15.67 -9.78
C THR A 86 23.89 -14.54 -10.11
N TRP A 87 24.22 -13.32 -9.68
CA TRP A 87 23.46 -12.12 -9.95
C TRP A 87 24.38 -11.00 -10.42
N ALA A 88 24.05 -10.36 -11.54
CA ALA A 88 24.76 -9.20 -12.02
C ALA A 88 23.80 -8.24 -12.70
N TRP A 89 23.87 -6.95 -12.35
CA TRP A 89 23.16 -5.91 -13.07
C TRP A 89 23.76 -5.75 -14.48
N GLU A 90 22.93 -5.59 -15.50
CA GLU A 90 23.38 -5.05 -16.81
C GLU A 90 23.37 -3.53 -16.78
N ASN A 91 22.36 -2.99 -16.10
CA ASN A 91 22.21 -1.59 -15.74
C ASN A 91 21.44 -1.53 -14.41
N GLY A 92 21.98 -0.84 -13.42
CA GLY A 92 21.36 -0.81 -12.09
C GLY A 92 22.30 -0.34 -11.00
N SER A 93 22.08 -0.85 -9.80
CA SER A 93 22.73 -0.35 -8.57
C SER A 93 24.19 -0.77 -8.41
N LEU A 94 24.68 -1.76 -9.17
CA LEU A 94 26.08 -2.17 -9.17
C LEU A 94 26.65 -2.19 -10.60
N PRO A 95 27.98 -2.00 -10.75
CA PRO A 95 28.66 -2.14 -12.04
C PRO A 95 28.43 -3.52 -12.69
N PRO A 96 28.36 -3.62 -14.04
CA PRO A 96 28.01 -4.88 -14.70
C PRO A 96 29.00 -6.03 -14.58
N ASP A 97 30.23 -5.74 -14.18
CA ASP A 97 31.30 -6.70 -13.89
C ASP A 97 31.25 -7.21 -12.44
N ARG A 98 30.44 -6.59 -11.58
CA ARG A 98 30.18 -7.08 -10.22
C ARG A 98 29.19 -8.23 -10.26
N ILE A 99 29.71 -9.44 -10.12
CA ILE A 99 28.92 -10.66 -9.96
C ILE A 99 28.81 -11.00 -8.47
N THR A 100 27.58 -11.15 -8.00
CA THR A 100 27.22 -11.61 -6.65
C THR A 100 26.62 -13.02 -6.72
N LEU A 101 26.47 -13.68 -5.58
CA LEU A 101 25.92 -15.04 -5.49
C LEU A 101 24.70 -15.05 -4.59
N ILE A 102 23.60 -15.65 -5.07
CA ILE A 102 22.39 -15.90 -4.32
C ILE A 102 22.27 -17.40 -4.08
N GLU A 103 22.00 -17.77 -2.83
CA GLU A 103 21.76 -19.13 -2.38
C GLU A 103 20.42 -19.15 -1.65
N VAL A 104 19.55 -20.08 -2.03
CA VAL A 104 18.21 -20.23 -1.47
C VAL A 104 18.05 -21.65 -0.95
N THR A 105 17.78 -21.79 0.34
CA THR A 105 17.47 -23.06 1.00
C THR A 105 15.97 -23.12 1.30
N LEU A 106 15.33 -24.24 0.99
CA LEU A 106 13.91 -24.46 1.16
C LEU A 106 13.66 -25.59 2.16
N THR A 107 13.01 -25.25 3.28
CA THR A 107 12.67 -26.22 4.32
C THR A 107 11.17 -26.25 4.58
N SER A 108 10.63 -27.41 4.96
CA SER A 108 9.20 -27.52 5.27
C SER A 108 8.93 -26.92 6.64
N ARG A 109 7.86 -26.13 6.77
CA ARG A 109 7.43 -25.53 8.04
C ARG A 109 5.93 -25.31 8.02
N ASP A 110 5.20 -25.67 9.08
CA ASP A 110 3.78 -25.30 9.27
C ASP A 110 2.87 -25.57 8.05
N GLY A 111 3.12 -26.66 7.31
CA GLY A 111 2.37 -27.00 6.08
C GLY A 111 2.74 -26.17 4.83
N GLY A 112 3.67 -25.23 4.93
CA GLY A 112 4.25 -24.45 3.84
C GLY A 112 5.78 -24.58 3.77
N THR A 113 6.42 -23.54 3.25
CA THR A 113 7.87 -23.49 3.02
C THR A 113 8.49 -22.33 3.78
N SER A 114 9.55 -22.62 4.53
CA SER A 114 10.50 -21.62 5.01
C SER A 114 11.61 -21.47 3.98
N LEU A 115 11.59 -20.36 3.25
CA LEU A 115 12.62 -19.94 2.32
C LEU A 115 13.68 -19.14 3.08
N HIS A 116 14.93 -19.56 3.01
CA HIS A 116 16.07 -18.81 3.52
C HIS A 116 17.00 -18.44 2.36
N MET A 117 17.17 -17.14 2.11
CA MET A 117 18.06 -16.61 1.08
C MET A 117 19.30 -15.99 1.73
N ARG A 118 20.48 -16.34 1.22
CA ARG A 118 21.74 -15.65 1.47
C ARG A 118 22.24 -15.05 0.15
N HIS A 119 22.60 -13.77 0.15
CA HIS A 119 23.14 -13.08 -1.02
C HIS A 119 24.47 -12.42 -0.65
N THR A 120 25.54 -12.84 -1.32
CA THR A 120 26.93 -12.47 -1.00
C THR A 120 27.66 -11.82 -2.15
N GLY A 121 28.77 -11.14 -1.84
CA GLY A 121 29.64 -10.53 -2.85
C GLY A 121 29.44 -9.02 -3.01
N PHE A 122 28.75 -8.37 -2.07
CA PHE A 122 28.56 -6.92 -2.10
C PHE A 122 29.85 -6.16 -1.75
N PRO A 123 30.12 -5.01 -2.41
CA PRO A 123 31.33 -4.22 -2.15
C PRO A 123 31.25 -3.43 -0.83
N ASP A 124 30.04 -3.07 -0.40
CA ASP A 124 29.80 -2.23 0.78
C ASP A 124 28.42 -2.54 1.40
N ALA A 125 28.22 -2.07 2.64
CA ALA A 125 26.98 -2.25 3.38
C ALA A 125 25.78 -1.54 2.72
N MET A 126 25.99 -0.34 2.16
CA MET A 126 24.94 0.42 1.48
C MET A 126 24.34 -0.36 0.30
N SER A 127 25.20 -1.05 -0.45
CA SER A 127 24.79 -1.95 -1.54
C SER A 127 23.99 -3.13 -1.00
N ALA A 128 24.45 -3.76 0.09
CA ALA A 128 23.72 -4.88 0.71
C ALA A 128 22.34 -4.44 1.22
N ASP A 129 22.25 -3.30 1.91
CA ASP A 129 21.00 -2.74 2.43
C ASP A 129 20.01 -2.38 1.31
N GLY A 130 20.50 -1.77 0.23
CA GLY A 130 19.69 -1.46 -0.95
C GLY A 130 19.11 -2.71 -1.61
N HIS A 131 19.91 -3.79 -1.73
CA HIS A 131 19.41 -5.06 -2.24
C HIS A 131 18.44 -5.73 -1.25
N MET A 132 18.67 -5.60 0.06
CA MET A 132 17.76 -6.13 1.07
C MET A 132 16.37 -5.49 0.92
N ALA A 133 16.28 -4.16 0.80
CA ALA A 133 15.02 -3.47 0.55
C ALA A 133 14.33 -3.93 -0.75
N GLY A 134 15.10 -4.11 -1.83
CA GLY A 134 14.59 -4.65 -3.10
C GLY A 134 14.04 -6.07 -2.95
N TRP A 135 14.78 -6.96 -2.29
CA TRP A 135 14.37 -8.35 -2.06
C TRP A 135 13.17 -8.48 -1.14
N GLN A 136 13.00 -7.58 -0.15
CA GLN A 136 11.79 -7.55 0.67
C GLN A 136 10.55 -7.38 -0.21
N SER A 137 10.59 -6.42 -1.13
CA SER A 137 9.47 -6.17 -2.06
C SER A 137 9.27 -7.30 -3.07
N VAL A 138 10.36 -7.85 -3.62
CA VAL A 138 10.31 -8.99 -4.55
C VAL A 138 9.69 -10.24 -3.89
N PHE A 139 10.05 -10.54 -2.64
CA PHE A 139 9.50 -11.70 -1.92
C PHE A 139 8.06 -11.51 -1.47
N ASN A 140 7.59 -10.27 -1.29
CA ASN A 140 6.16 -10.02 -1.13
C ASN A 140 5.40 -10.47 -2.39
N ARG A 141 5.89 -10.14 -3.60
CA ARG A 141 5.29 -10.63 -4.84
C ARG A 141 5.37 -12.15 -5.00
N LEU A 142 6.49 -12.77 -4.61
CA LEU A 142 6.61 -14.23 -4.64
C LEU A 142 5.54 -14.88 -3.74
N SER A 143 5.31 -14.30 -2.57
CA SER A 143 4.28 -14.76 -1.64
C SER A 143 2.89 -14.55 -2.22
N ASP A 144 2.60 -13.39 -2.82
CA ASP A 144 1.32 -13.12 -3.49
C ASP A 144 1.04 -14.12 -4.63
N TYR A 145 2.08 -14.49 -5.38
CA TYR A 145 1.97 -15.40 -6.52
C TYR A 145 1.69 -16.84 -6.09
N LEU A 146 2.22 -17.26 -4.93
CA LEU A 146 2.16 -18.65 -4.47
C LEU A 146 1.09 -18.91 -3.39
N ASP A 147 0.76 -17.91 -2.57
CA ASP A 147 -0.26 -18.03 -1.52
C ASP A 147 -1.66 -17.96 -2.16
N PRO A 148 -2.56 -18.92 -1.87
CA PRO A 148 -3.95 -18.86 -2.32
C PRO A 148 -4.70 -17.59 -1.90
N ALA A 149 -4.28 -16.91 -0.83
CA ALA A 149 -4.84 -15.63 -0.39
C ALA A 149 -4.38 -14.44 -1.25
N GLY A 150 -3.43 -14.65 -2.18
CA GLY A 150 -2.84 -13.60 -2.99
C GLY A 150 -2.22 -12.51 -2.12
N THR A 151 -2.44 -11.25 -2.50
CA THR A 151 -1.96 -10.08 -1.75
C THR A 151 -2.49 -10.02 -0.31
N ALA A 152 -3.63 -10.64 0.02
CA ALA A 152 -4.12 -10.67 1.39
C ALA A 152 -3.25 -11.55 2.32
N GLY A 153 -2.35 -12.36 1.76
CA GLY A 153 -1.35 -13.11 2.53
C GLY A 153 -0.22 -12.24 3.09
N THR A 154 0.13 -11.14 2.40
CA THR A 154 1.22 -10.24 2.83
C THR A 154 0.71 -8.86 3.26
N LEU A 155 -0.40 -8.40 2.70
CA LEU A 155 -0.93 -7.06 2.88
C LEU A 155 -2.04 -7.05 3.93
N ALA A 156 -1.85 -6.24 4.97
CA ALA A 156 -2.84 -6.04 6.02
C ALA A 156 -3.10 -4.56 6.29
N VAL A 157 -4.36 -4.22 6.56
CA VAL A 157 -4.76 -2.92 7.12
C VAL A 157 -5.11 -3.14 8.58
N ILE A 158 -4.36 -2.52 9.47
CA ILE A 158 -4.56 -2.61 10.92
C ILE A 158 -5.29 -1.35 11.39
N GLY A 159 -6.50 -1.51 11.93
CA GLY A 159 -7.28 -0.39 12.47
C GLY A 159 -8.80 -0.60 12.44
N ASP A 160 -9.51 0.24 13.20
CA ASP A 160 -10.97 0.19 13.32
C ASP A 160 -11.65 0.48 11.97
N PRO A 161 -12.51 -0.43 11.44
CA PRO A 161 -13.21 -0.22 10.17
C PRO A 161 -14.21 0.95 10.18
N ARG A 162 -14.53 1.51 11.35
CA ARG A 162 -15.35 2.73 11.50
C ARG A 162 -14.54 4.01 11.38
N SER A 163 -13.20 3.95 11.36
CA SER A 163 -12.37 5.13 11.14
C SER A 163 -12.49 5.61 9.69
N SER A 164 -12.73 6.90 9.48
CA SER A 164 -12.75 7.51 8.14
C SER A 164 -11.41 7.33 7.41
N TYR A 165 -10.29 7.39 8.15
CA TYR A 165 -8.95 7.17 7.62
C TYR A 165 -8.72 5.70 7.25
N CYS A 166 -9.11 4.76 8.10
CA CYS A 166 -9.04 3.33 7.78
C CYS A 166 -9.88 3.00 6.54
N ARG A 167 -11.10 3.53 6.47
CA ARG A 167 -11.98 3.39 5.31
C ARG A 167 -11.36 3.98 4.03
N THR A 168 -10.65 5.10 4.12
CA THR A 168 -9.94 5.72 2.99
C THR A 168 -8.89 4.77 2.41
N VAL A 169 -8.05 4.15 3.24
CA VAL A 169 -7.04 3.17 2.81
C VAL A 169 -7.70 1.95 2.17
N ARG A 170 -8.76 1.43 2.80
CA ARG A 170 -9.53 0.29 2.29
C ARG A 170 -10.17 0.58 0.94
N MET A 171 -10.69 1.80 0.73
CA MET A 171 -11.24 2.22 -0.55
C MET A 171 -10.15 2.27 -1.62
N ALA A 172 -8.97 2.83 -1.32
CA ALA A 172 -7.85 2.88 -2.25
C ALA A 172 -7.39 1.48 -2.70
N LEU A 173 -7.31 0.51 -1.78
CA LEU A 173 -7.01 -0.88 -2.11
C LEU A 173 -8.10 -1.52 -2.99
N ALA A 174 -9.38 -1.26 -2.67
CA ALA A 174 -10.50 -1.75 -3.46
C ALA A 174 -10.53 -1.16 -4.88
N GLU A 175 -10.19 0.12 -5.05
CA GLU A 175 -10.07 0.78 -6.36
C GLU A 175 -8.95 0.17 -7.20
N LYS A 176 -7.83 -0.19 -6.58
CA LYS A 176 -6.69 -0.89 -7.20
C LYS A 176 -6.96 -2.38 -7.47
N GLY A 177 -8.06 -2.94 -6.95
CA GLY A 177 -8.34 -4.37 -7.03
C GLY A 177 -7.40 -5.23 -6.19
N VAL A 178 -6.80 -4.67 -5.14
CA VAL A 178 -5.82 -5.33 -4.28
C VAL A 178 -6.52 -5.94 -3.07
N ALA A 179 -6.38 -7.25 -2.90
CA ALA A 179 -6.88 -7.96 -1.73
C ALA A 179 -5.99 -7.68 -0.50
N TYR A 180 -6.58 -7.60 0.68
CA TYR A 180 -5.88 -7.34 1.94
C TYR A 180 -6.58 -8.05 3.10
N ALA A 181 -5.83 -8.35 4.15
CA ALA A 181 -6.39 -8.73 5.45
C ALA A 181 -6.77 -7.47 6.25
N LEU A 182 -7.95 -7.46 6.87
CA LEU A 182 -8.32 -6.42 7.82
C LEU A 182 -8.09 -6.94 9.24
N GLU A 183 -7.28 -6.23 10.01
CA GLU A 183 -6.97 -6.53 11.42
C GLU A 183 -7.59 -5.42 12.29
N PRO A 184 -8.81 -5.62 12.84
CA PRO A 184 -9.50 -4.58 13.58
C PRO A 184 -8.80 -4.26 14.90
N ALA A 185 -8.34 -3.02 15.04
CA ALA A 185 -7.68 -2.54 16.25
C ALA A 185 -8.09 -1.09 16.58
N ALA A 186 -8.32 -0.80 17.85
CA ALA A 186 -8.69 0.53 18.31
C ALA A 186 -7.45 1.43 18.46
N PRO A 187 -7.56 2.76 18.21
CA PRO A 187 -6.46 3.68 18.45
C PRO A 187 -6.12 3.74 19.94
N HIS A 188 -4.87 4.11 20.27
CA HIS A 188 -4.34 4.26 21.63
C HIS A 188 -4.44 2.98 22.46
N THR A 189 -4.19 1.84 21.81
CA THR A 189 -4.06 0.53 22.46
C THR A 189 -2.60 0.07 22.39
N PRO A 190 -2.15 -0.79 23.33
CA PRO A 190 -0.80 -1.34 23.27
C PRO A 190 -0.48 -2.08 21.97
N GLU A 191 -1.50 -2.69 21.35
CA GLU A 191 -1.39 -3.34 20.03
C GLU A 191 -1.01 -2.32 18.94
N ILE A 192 -1.74 -1.21 18.82
CA ILE A 192 -1.43 -0.17 17.83
C ILE A 192 -0.14 0.57 18.15
N GLU A 193 0.19 0.80 19.41
CA GLU A 193 1.42 1.49 19.83
C GLU A 193 2.69 0.73 19.43
N ALA A 194 2.61 -0.59 19.26
CA ALA A 194 3.71 -1.39 18.72
C ALA A 194 4.03 -1.08 17.24
N HIS A 195 3.05 -0.59 16.49
CA HIS A 195 3.16 -0.31 15.05
C HIS A 195 3.17 1.19 14.72
N HIS A 196 2.54 2.01 15.58
CA HIS A 196 2.31 3.43 15.34
C HIS A 196 2.71 4.24 16.58
N PRO A 197 3.79 5.04 16.52
CA PRO A 197 4.36 5.71 17.70
C PRO A 197 3.46 6.79 18.35
N PHE A 198 2.38 7.20 17.66
CA PHE A 198 1.38 8.16 18.14
C PHE A 198 0.04 7.51 18.52
N GLY A 199 -0.03 6.16 18.54
CA GLY A 199 -1.25 5.42 18.87
C GLY A 199 -2.41 5.66 17.88
N ARG A 200 -2.14 6.08 16.64
CA ARG A 200 -3.19 6.36 15.65
C ARG A 200 -3.39 5.19 14.70
N ILE A 201 -4.45 5.27 13.92
CA ILE A 201 -4.83 4.29 12.90
C ILE A 201 -5.16 5.03 11.59
N PRO A 202 -5.04 4.38 10.42
CA PRO A 202 -4.61 3.00 10.21
C PRO A 202 -3.08 2.82 10.15
N VAL A 203 -2.65 1.57 10.25
CA VAL A 203 -1.33 1.09 9.79
C VAL A 203 -1.54 0.19 8.57
N LEU A 204 -0.68 0.30 7.57
CA LEU A 204 -0.58 -0.65 6.46
C LEU A 204 0.67 -1.50 6.64
N ARG A 205 0.53 -2.82 6.65
CA ARG A 205 1.64 -3.77 6.63
C ARG A 205 1.69 -4.46 5.27
N ASP A 206 2.86 -4.50 4.62
CA ASP A 206 3.14 -5.33 3.44
C ASP A 206 4.37 -6.22 3.70
N GLY A 207 4.12 -7.47 4.07
CA GLY A 207 5.17 -8.37 4.55
C GLY A 207 5.82 -7.82 5.83
N GLU A 208 7.12 -7.55 5.76
CA GLU A 208 7.92 -7.03 6.89
C GLU A 208 7.97 -5.48 6.93
N THR A 209 7.34 -4.79 5.99
CA THR A 209 7.34 -3.32 5.95
C THR A 209 6.02 -2.78 6.46
N GLU A 210 6.09 -1.77 7.32
CA GLU A 210 4.92 -1.10 7.88
C GLU A 210 4.95 0.40 7.60
N PHE A 211 3.77 0.96 7.34
CA PHE A 211 3.57 2.36 7.07
C PHE A 211 2.43 2.89 7.95
N TYR A 212 2.66 4.04 8.56
CA TYR A 212 1.63 4.86 9.19
C TYR A 212 1.52 6.22 8.49
N GLU A 213 0.53 7.02 8.87
CA GLU A 213 0.01 8.19 8.15
C GLU A 213 -0.75 7.84 6.87
N THR A 214 -2.04 8.18 6.84
CA THR A 214 -2.94 7.80 5.72
C THR A 214 -2.43 8.31 4.37
N ARG A 215 -1.87 9.52 4.31
CA ARG A 215 -1.33 10.06 3.05
C ARG A 215 -0.10 9.31 2.56
N ALA A 216 0.78 8.87 3.46
CA ALA A 216 1.95 8.07 3.11
C ALA A 216 1.52 6.68 2.62
N ILE A 217 0.59 6.05 3.34
CA ILE A 217 -0.02 4.77 2.96
C ILE A 217 -0.64 4.84 1.54
N LEU A 218 -1.42 5.88 1.24
CA LEU A 218 -2.03 6.06 -0.08
C LEU A 218 -0.97 6.27 -1.18
N GLY A 219 0.12 6.97 -0.88
CA GLY A 219 1.25 7.14 -1.80
C GLY A 219 1.93 5.81 -2.12
N TYR A 220 2.20 5.02 -1.10
CA TYR A 220 2.73 3.67 -1.27
C TYR A 220 1.79 2.81 -2.12
N ILE A 221 0.48 2.83 -1.85
CA ILE A 221 -0.50 2.06 -2.65
C ILE A 221 -0.49 2.48 -4.12
N GLU A 222 -0.42 3.78 -4.40
CA GLU A 222 -0.36 4.32 -5.76
C GLU A 222 0.88 3.80 -6.52
N ASP A 223 2.03 3.84 -5.87
CA ASP A 223 3.31 3.49 -6.49
C ASP A 223 3.51 1.98 -6.57
N ALA A 224 3.08 1.22 -5.56
CA ALA A 224 3.35 -0.21 -5.43
C ALA A 224 2.40 -1.09 -6.26
N PHE A 225 1.13 -0.69 -6.43
CA PHE A 225 0.10 -1.56 -7.01
C PHE A 225 -0.52 -1.00 -8.29
N ASP A 226 -0.79 -1.93 -9.21
CA ASP A 226 -1.47 -1.65 -10.48
C ASP A 226 -2.95 -1.31 -10.27
N GLY A 227 -3.59 -0.87 -11.34
CA GLY A 227 -4.98 -0.39 -11.33
C GLY A 227 -5.08 1.13 -11.48
N PRO A 228 -6.31 1.68 -11.37
CA PRO A 228 -6.58 3.11 -11.52
C PRO A 228 -5.67 3.97 -10.63
N SER A 229 -5.21 5.10 -11.17
CA SER A 229 -4.41 6.05 -10.39
C SER A 229 -5.27 6.69 -9.31
N LEU A 230 -4.70 6.81 -8.11
CA LEU A 230 -5.29 7.54 -6.99
C LEU A 230 -4.94 9.04 -7.04
N LEU A 231 -4.11 9.45 -8.00
CA LEU A 231 -3.73 10.84 -8.18
C LEU A 231 -4.66 11.51 -9.22
N PRO A 232 -4.88 12.83 -9.10
CA PRO A 232 -5.59 13.56 -10.14
C PRO A 232 -4.90 13.39 -11.50
N THR A 233 -5.68 13.06 -12.53
CA THR A 233 -5.17 13.03 -13.91
C THR A 233 -4.90 14.45 -14.38
N GLY A 234 -3.67 14.73 -14.82
CA GLY A 234 -3.30 16.04 -15.36
C GLY A 234 -1.85 16.46 -15.07
N PRO A 235 -1.50 17.71 -15.43
CA PRO A 235 -0.17 18.27 -15.20
C PRO A 235 0.11 18.49 -13.71
N ALA A 236 1.35 18.85 -13.38
CA ALA A 236 1.82 19.04 -12.01
C ALA A 236 0.91 19.95 -11.18
N ALA A 237 0.34 21.02 -11.76
CA ALA A 237 -0.58 21.92 -11.06
C ALA A 237 -1.87 21.23 -10.58
N VAL A 238 -2.40 20.28 -11.34
CA VAL A 238 -3.61 19.53 -10.97
C VAL A 238 -3.28 18.51 -9.85
N ARG A 239 -2.11 17.87 -9.92
CA ARG A 239 -1.62 16.99 -8.84
C ARG A 239 -1.39 17.76 -7.54
N ALA A 240 -0.76 18.94 -7.64
CA ALA A 240 -0.56 19.83 -6.51
C ALA A 240 -1.90 20.30 -5.90
N ARG A 241 -2.93 20.52 -6.73
CA ARG A 241 -4.28 20.83 -6.23
C ARG A 241 -4.90 19.66 -5.46
N GLY A 242 -4.70 18.42 -5.89
CA GLY A 242 -5.11 17.24 -5.12
C GLY A 242 -4.44 17.18 -3.76
N GLU A 243 -3.12 17.38 -3.72
CA GLU A 243 -2.35 17.40 -2.45
C GLU A 243 -2.77 18.54 -1.52
N GLN A 244 -3.05 19.72 -2.09
CA GLN A 244 -3.59 20.86 -1.35
C GLN A 244 -4.88 20.46 -0.63
N TRP A 245 -5.81 19.76 -1.28
CA TRP A 245 -7.06 19.36 -0.65
C TRP A 245 -6.88 18.30 0.43
N ILE A 246 -5.98 17.34 0.25
CA ILE A 246 -5.60 16.39 1.31
C ILE A 246 -5.09 17.16 2.54
N SER A 247 -4.21 18.14 2.32
CA SER A 247 -3.64 18.98 3.37
C SER A 247 -4.72 19.81 4.07
N VAL A 248 -5.64 20.41 3.32
CA VAL A 248 -6.77 21.16 3.88
C VAL A 248 -7.64 20.27 4.75
N ILE A 249 -7.95 19.05 4.28
CA ILE A 249 -8.77 18.11 5.02
C ILE A 249 -8.13 17.79 6.38
N ASN A 250 -6.86 17.37 6.36
CA ASN A 250 -6.14 16.92 7.55
C ASN A 250 -5.79 18.05 8.53
N CYS A 251 -5.38 19.22 8.02
CA CYS A 251 -4.83 20.28 8.86
C CYS A 251 -5.89 21.26 9.37
N TYR A 252 -6.98 21.47 8.63
CA TYR A 252 -7.94 22.54 8.95
C TYR A 252 -9.37 22.07 9.18
N THR A 253 -9.84 21.05 8.45
CA THR A 253 -11.28 20.70 8.49
C THR A 253 -11.60 19.55 9.43
N TYR A 254 -10.68 18.59 9.59
CA TYR A 254 -10.93 17.38 10.38
C TYR A 254 -11.30 17.69 11.84
N ASP A 255 -10.71 18.71 12.44
CA ASP A 255 -11.01 19.09 13.82
C ASP A 255 -12.48 19.51 14.01
N ALA A 256 -12.97 20.46 13.21
CA ALA A 256 -14.35 20.92 13.31
C ALA A 256 -15.34 19.83 12.90
N MET A 257 -15.12 19.20 11.74
CA MET A 257 -16.03 18.19 11.19
C MET A 257 -16.09 16.94 12.05
N VAL A 258 -14.96 16.45 12.54
CA VAL A 258 -14.89 15.14 13.21
C VAL A 258 -14.77 15.27 14.71
N ARG A 259 -13.78 16.02 15.21
CA ARG A 259 -13.49 16.05 16.66
C ARG A 259 -14.51 16.86 17.45
N ARG A 260 -14.99 17.98 16.92
CA ARG A 260 -15.97 18.85 17.61
C ARG A 260 -17.42 18.62 17.20
N TYR A 261 -17.68 18.01 16.05
CA TYR A 261 -19.04 17.71 15.60
C TYR A 261 -19.39 16.21 15.69
N VAL A 262 -18.69 15.33 14.96
CA VAL A 262 -19.03 13.89 14.93
C VAL A 262 -18.78 13.19 16.25
N PHE A 263 -17.62 13.38 16.89
CA PHE A 263 -17.24 12.64 18.10
C PHE A 263 -18.17 12.91 19.30
N PRO A 264 -18.56 14.18 19.59
CA PRO A 264 -19.57 14.47 20.60
C PRO A 264 -20.92 13.77 20.39
N ASN A 265 -21.33 13.56 19.13
CA ASN A 265 -22.52 12.80 18.81
C ASN A 265 -22.31 11.28 18.90
N LEU A 266 -21.17 10.79 18.40
CA LEU A 266 -20.89 9.35 18.26
C LEU A 266 -20.48 8.69 19.59
N PHE A 267 -19.75 9.42 20.44
CA PHE A 267 -19.20 8.94 21.72
C PHE A 267 -19.83 9.67 22.91
N ALA A 268 -21.10 10.05 22.77
CA ALA A 268 -21.90 10.73 23.78
C ALA A 268 -21.82 10.02 25.16
N LYS A 269 -21.23 10.69 26.15
CA LYS A 269 -21.15 10.17 27.52
C LYS A 269 -22.55 10.20 28.15
N GLY A 270 -23.00 9.05 28.68
CA GLY A 270 -24.35 8.95 29.26
C GLY A 270 -25.48 8.97 28.22
N GLY A 271 -25.16 8.78 26.93
CA GLY A 271 -26.14 8.69 25.84
C GLY A 271 -26.67 10.04 25.34
N GLN A 272 -26.18 11.17 25.86
CA GLN A 272 -26.56 12.50 25.41
C GLN A 272 -25.37 13.20 24.70
N PRO A 273 -25.58 13.77 23.50
CA PRO A 273 -24.53 14.52 22.80
C PRO A 273 -24.08 15.75 23.59
N ASP A 274 -22.79 16.09 23.51
CA ASP A 274 -22.27 17.34 24.06
C ASP A 274 -22.69 18.52 23.16
N ARG A 275 -23.81 19.14 23.52
CA ARG A 275 -24.40 20.27 22.79
C ARG A 275 -23.50 21.49 22.73
N ALA A 276 -22.76 21.79 23.80
CA ALA A 276 -21.92 22.97 23.84
C ALA A 276 -20.78 22.87 22.81
N ALA A 277 -20.14 21.70 22.71
CA ALA A 277 -19.12 21.43 21.71
C ALA A 277 -19.70 21.48 20.27
N ILE A 278 -20.87 20.86 20.07
CA ILE A 278 -21.55 20.82 18.77
C ILE A 278 -21.92 22.22 18.30
N ASP A 279 -22.66 22.99 19.12
CA ASP A 279 -23.17 24.30 18.76
C ASP A 279 -22.03 25.29 18.44
N ALA A 280 -20.90 25.19 19.17
CA ALA A 280 -19.70 25.98 18.89
C ALA A 280 -19.01 25.60 17.56
N ALA A 281 -19.17 24.35 17.09
CA ALA A 281 -18.57 23.89 15.85
C ALA A 281 -19.39 24.24 14.60
N LEU A 282 -20.72 24.42 14.73
CA LEU A 282 -21.63 24.59 13.58
C LEU A 282 -21.26 25.74 12.63
N PRO A 283 -20.89 26.96 13.09
CA PRO A 283 -20.55 28.05 12.17
C PRO A 283 -19.30 27.74 11.32
N GLU A 284 -18.33 27.07 11.93
CA GLU A 284 -17.12 26.65 11.22
C GLU A 284 -17.40 25.48 10.28
N LEU A 285 -18.20 24.50 10.71
CA LEU A 285 -18.65 23.41 9.86
C LEU A 285 -19.37 23.93 8.61
N ASP A 286 -20.31 24.88 8.76
CA ASP A 286 -21.04 25.47 7.62
C ASP A 286 -20.09 26.14 6.63
N ARG A 287 -19.14 26.94 7.13
CA ARG A 287 -18.10 27.59 6.30
C ARG A 287 -17.21 26.58 5.58
N GLN A 288 -16.83 25.48 6.22
CA GLN A 288 -15.99 24.45 5.60
C GLN A 288 -16.77 23.65 4.54
N LEU A 289 -18.06 23.37 4.76
CA LEU A 289 -18.91 22.77 3.74
C LEU A 289 -19.11 23.70 2.53
N ALA A 290 -19.29 25.01 2.76
CA ALA A 290 -19.33 26.02 1.69
C ALA A 290 -18.03 26.07 0.89
N LEU A 291 -16.88 25.97 1.57
CA LEU A 291 -15.56 25.90 0.91
C LEU A 291 -15.47 24.71 -0.04
N PHE A 292 -15.89 23.52 0.40
CA PHE A 292 -15.87 22.34 -0.47
C PHE A 292 -16.89 22.45 -1.61
N ASP A 293 -18.09 23.01 -1.37
CA ASP A 293 -19.06 23.25 -2.44
C ASP A 293 -18.50 24.15 -3.55
N GLN A 294 -17.87 25.27 -3.15
CA GLN A 294 -17.20 26.17 -4.07
C GLN A 294 -16.04 25.48 -4.80
N ALA A 295 -15.28 24.63 -4.10
CA ALA A 295 -14.16 23.89 -4.67
C ALA A 295 -14.60 22.90 -5.75
N TYR A 296 -15.70 22.17 -5.51
CA TYR A 296 -16.28 21.30 -6.51
C TYR A 296 -16.83 22.11 -7.68
N GLY A 297 -17.53 23.22 -7.44
CA GLY A 297 -18.07 24.06 -8.51
C GLY A 297 -18.90 23.21 -9.49
N ALA A 298 -18.52 23.16 -10.77
CA ALA A 298 -19.15 22.28 -11.76
C ALA A 298 -18.52 20.88 -11.88
N SER A 299 -17.40 20.62 -11.19
CA SER A 299 -16.68 19.33 -11.18
C SER A 299 -17.31 18.34 -10.22
N ASP A 300 -17.12 17.05 -10.50
CA ASP A 300 -17.49 15.94 -9.60
C ASP A 300 -16.35 15.56 -8.64
N TYR A 301 -15.14 16.08 -8.86
CA TYR A 301 -13.93 15.78 -8.09
C TYR A 301 -13.20 17.06 -7.67
N LEU A 302 -12.53 17.02 -6.52
CA LEU A 302 -11.79 18.15 -5.95
C LEU A 302 -10.61 18.60 -6.82
N ALA A 303 -10.06 17.70 -7.61
CA ALA A 303 -8.98 17.97 -8.56
C ALA A 303 -9.03 17.00 -9.74
N GLY A 304 -8.80 17.51 -10.95
CA GLY A 304 -8.76 16.71 -12.17
C GLY A 304 -10.15 16.22 -12.61
N SER A 305 -10.17 15.17 -13.42
CA SER A 305 -11.38 14.61 -14.02
C SER A 305 -11.70 13.18 -13.56
N THR A 306 -10.99 12.68 -12.56
CA THR A 306 -11.15 11.36 -11.96
C THR A 306 -11.08 11.48 -10.44
N PRO A 307 -11.70 10.57 -9.66
CA PRO A 307 -11.57 10.61 -8.21
C PRO A 307 -10.13 10.41 -7.79
N SER A 308 -9.73 11.11 -6.74
CA SER A 308 -8.38 11.11 -6.20
C SER A 308 -8.37 10.78 -4.71
N MET A 309 -7.17 10.63 -4.14
CA MET A 309 -6.96 10.49 -2.70
C MET A 309 -7.73 11.55 -1.89
N ALA A 310 -7.87 12.78 -2.39
CA ALA A 310 -8.60 13.85 -1.71
C ALA A 310 -10.11 13.52 -1.57
N ASP A 311 -10.72 13.02 -2.65
CA ASP A 311 -12.14 12.66 -2.68
C ASP A 311 -12.40 11.44 -1.78
N TYR A 312 -11.52 10.43 -1.84
CA TYR A 312 -11.59 9.25 -0.98
C TYR A 312 -11.39 9.56 0.51
N LEU A 313 -10.66 10.62 0.83
CA LEU A 313 -10.46 11.08 2.20
C LEU A 313 -11.67 11.85 2.75
N LEU A 314 -12.24 12.73 1.93
CA LEU A 314 -13.38 13.57 2.33
C LEU A 314 -14.68 12.78 2.43
N ALA A 315 -14.95 11.87 1.49
CA ALA A 315 -16.26 11.23 1.38
C ALA A 315 -16.67 10.42 2.64
N PRO A 316 -15.80 9.62 3.28
CA PRO A 316 -16.11 8.96 4.55
C PRO A 316 -16.40 9.92 5.70
N ILE A 317 -15.74 11.09 5.74
CA ILE A 317 -15.99 12.13 6.75
C ILE A 317 -17.40 12.69 6.58
N LEU A 318 -17.78 13.01 5.34
CA LEU A 318 -19.10 13.56 5.02
C LEU A 318 -20.24 12.60 5.39
N VAL A 319 -20.04 11.27 5.30
CA VAL A 319 -21.02 10.29 5.80
C VAL A 319 -21.33 10.51 7.28
N TYR A 320 -20.29 10.74 8.10
CA TYR A 320 -20.50 10.95 9.53
C TYR A 320 -21.08 12.32 9.84
N VAL A 321 -20.73 13.36 9.06
CA VAL A 321 -21.34 14.68 9.18
C VAL A 321 -22.84 14.62 8.86
N GLU A 322 -23.21 13.97 7.75
CA GLU A 322 -24.61 13.81 7.32
C GLU A 322 -25.43 12.90 8.25
N LYS A 323 -24.79 12.09 9.09
CA LYS A 323 -25.48 11.15 9.98
C LYS A 323 -26.34 11.85 11.03
N TYR A 324 -26.01 13.09 11.39
CA TYR A 324 -26.66 13.83 12.48
C TYR A 324 -27.43 15.05 11.95
N PRO A 325 -28.50 15.50 12.64
CA PRO A 325 -29.48 16.42 12.07
C PRO A 325 -28.91 17.76 11.59
N GLU A 326 -28.03 18.40 12.36
CA GLU A 326 -27.47 19.70 12.00
C GLU A 326 -26.57 19.60 10.78
N GLY A 327 -25.69 18.60 10.73
CA GLY A 327 -24.78 18.33 9.64
C GLY A 327 -25.53 17.98 8.37
N ALA A 328 -26.61 17.18 8.47
CA ALA A 328 -27.52 16.92 7.36
C ALA A 328 -28.19 18.21 6.85
N ALA A 329 -28.66 19.09 7.74
CA ALA A 329 -29.29 20.35 7.39
C ALA A 329 -28.30 21.33 6.72
N LEU A 330 -27.07 21.42 7.22
CA LEU A 330 -26.01 22.22 6.60
C LEU A 330 -25.62 21.66 5.25
N PHE A 331 -25.39 20.35 5.16
CA PHE A 331 -25.03 19.66 3.92
C PHE A 331 -26.09 19.83 2.82
N ALA A 332 -27.38 19.87 3.17
CA ALA A 332 -28.48 20.09 2.24
C ALA A 332 -28.40 21.44 1.48
N LYS A 333 -27.73 22.45 2.04
CA LYS A 333 -27.56 23.78 1.41
C LYS A 333 -26.66 23.75 0.17
N TYR A 334 -25.75 22.77 0.09
CA TYR A 334 -24.60 22.80 -0.83
C TYR A 334 -24.77 21.79 -1.96
N ALA A 335 -25.28 22.26 -3.11
CA ALA A 335 -25.67 21.40 -4.22
C ALA A 335 -24.49 20.69 -4.92
N ASN A 336 -23.35 21.37 -5.08
CA ASN A 336 -22.18 20.82 -5.75
C ASN A 336 -21.51 19.76 -4.88
N LEU A 337 -21.38 20.06 -3.58
CA LEU A 337 -20.88 19.11 -2.59
C LEU A 337 -21.75 17.83 -2.55
N ARG A 338 -23.08 17.98 -2.55
CA ARG A 338 -24.01 16.84 -2.61
C ARG A 338 -23.85 16.01 -3.87
N ARG A 339 -23.72 16.66 -5.04
CA ARG A 339 -23.48 15.99 -6.31
C ARG A 339 -22.18 15.17 -6.24
N ALA A 340 -21.08 15.79 -5.86
CA ALA A 340 -19.78 15.13 -5.78
C ALA A 340 -19.78 13.96 -4.79
N GLN A 341 -20.40 14.12 -3.61
CA GLN A 341 -20.54 13.05 -2.64
C GLN A 341 -21.35 11.86 -3.19
N ALA A 342 -22.42 12.12 -3.95
CA ALA A 342 -23.20 11.06 -4.59
C ALA A 342 -22.36 10.26 -5.60
N VAL A 343 -21.47 10.92 -6.35
CA VAL A 343 -20.56 10.27 -7.30
C VAL A 343 -19.61 9.31 -6.58
N ILE A 344 -19.01 9.70 -5.45
CA ILE A 344 -18.13 8.80 -4.68
C ILE A 344 -18.93 7.67 -4.01
N ARG A 345 -20.13 7.96 -3.48
CA ARG A 345 -21.01 6.96 -2.87
C ARG A 345 -21.47 5.86 -3.83
N ALA A 346 -21.60 6.16 -5.12
CA ALA A 346 -21.99 5.20 -6.14
C ALA A 346 -20.86 4.20 -6.50
N ARG A 347 -19.64 4.40 -6.01
CA ARG A 347 -18.49 3.54 -6.35
C ARG A 347 -18.57 2.20 -5.62
N PRO A 348 -18.21 1.08 -6.27
CA PRO A 348 -18.14 -0.23 -5.62
C PRO A 348 -17.20 -0.25 -4.40
N SER A 349 -16.07 0.46 -4.47
CA SER A 349 -15.12 0.59 -3.35
C SER A 349 -15.76 1.19 -2.10
N PHE A 350 -16.66 2.17 -2.27
CA PHE A 350 -17.34 2.82 -1.17
C PHE A 350 -18.31 1.88 -0.47
N ALA A 351 -19.07 1.10 -1.24
CA ALA A 351 -19.99 0.08 -0.75
C ALA A 351 -19.24 -1.07 -0.05
N ALA A 352 -18.19 -1.61 -0.70
CA ALA A 352 -17.37 -2.72 -0.18
C ALA A 352 -16.66 -2.39 1.14
N THR A 353 -16.51 -1.10 1.45
CA THR A 353 -15.80 -0.63 2.65
C THR A 353 -16.72 0.06 3.65
N ALA A 354 -18.04 -0.10 3.51
CA ALA A 354 -19.00 0.43 4.48
C ALA A 354 -18.60 0.01 5.92
N PRO A 355 -18.70 0.92 6.91
CA PRO A 355 -18.49 0.55 8.30
C PRO A 355 -19.49 -0.56 8.69
N PRO A 356 -19.08 -1.54 9.51
CA PRO A 356 -20.01 -2.54 10.02
C PRO A 356 -21.14 -1.86 10.79
N SER A 357 -22.35 -2.41 10.69
CA SER A 357 -23.51 -2.01 11.50
C SER A 357 -23.11 -2.03 12.97
N ALA A 358 -23.50 -1.02 13.75
CA ALA A 358 -23.37 -1.10 15.20
C ALA A 358 -24.23 -2.27 15.68
N GLY A 359 -23.59 -3.31 16.20
CA GLY A 359 -24.26 -4.40 16.92
C GLY A 359 -24.69 -3.99 18.31
#